data_AF-A0A6N6SKW1-F1
#
_entry.id   AF-A0A6N6SKW1-F1
#
_cell.length_a   1.000
_cell.length_b   1.000
_cell.length_c   1.000
_cell.angle_alpha   90.00
_cell.angle_beta   90.00
_cell.angle_gamma   90.00
#
_symmetry.space_group_name_H-M   'P 1'
#
loop_
_entity.id
_entity.type
_entity.pdbx_description
1 polymer ?
#
loop_
_entity_poly.entity_id
_entity_poly.type
_entity_poly.pdbx_seq_one_letter_code
_entity_poly.pdbx_strand_id
1 'polypeptide(L)'
;MKRYIKKGNFRGQLSISVMMGVIVLSLVFTSCKKGTGSSGNYSSDGIDPNISVENFNKLQVGMSYEEVCDILGKEGIKSSSETAEMMGEVVEHTYYHWKRTETGLINCLFSDNKLVAKSQFGLDDEEVNTSEEKVATLDKYESLSEGMTYEEVVNIMGDRGSRVVSGELEVGSNTVEQALYVWKGENFSSITVTFEDNRLTSKTQQGLR
;
A
#
# COMPACT_ATOMS: atom_id res chain seq x y z
N MET A 1 7.95 12.34 -54.03
CA MET A 1 7.99 11.33 -52.95
C MET A 1 8.60 11.98 -51.69
N LYS A 2 7.77 12.43 -50.74
CA LYS A 2 8.20 12.82 -49.39
C LYS A 2 7.12 12.33 -48.42
N ARG A 3 7.40 11.20 -47.76
CA ARG A 3 6.54 10.62 -46.73
C ARG A 3 6.67 11.48 -45.47
N TYR A 4 5.57 12.10 -45.04
CA TYR A 4 5.45 12.67 -43.71
C TYR A 4 5.33 11.52 -42.71
N ILE A 5 6.37 11.33 -41.89
CA ILE A 5 6.30 10.43 -40.73
C ILE A 5 5.59 11.21 -39.62
N LYS A 6 4.36 10.82 -39.30
CA LYS A 6 3.68 11.26 -38.07
C LYS A 6 4.56 10.89 -36.88
N LYS A 7 4.94 11.88 -36.08
CA LYS A 7 5.52 11.68 -34.74
C LYS A 7 4.54 10.82 -33.94
N GLY A 8 4.90 9.57 -33.67
CA GLY A 8 4.22 8.76 -32.68
C GLY A 8 4.52 9.33 -31.31
N ASN A 9 3.50 9.84 -30.62
CA ASN A 9 3.57 10.10 -29.19
C ASN A 9 3.67 8.74 -28.48
N PHE A 10 4.89 8.24 -28.30
CA PHE A 10 5.17 7.13 -27.41
C PHE A 10 5.13 7.70 -25.98
N ARG A 11 3.91 7.84 -25.44
CA ARG A 11 3.72 8.08 -24.01
C ARG A 11 4.14 6.78 -23.33
N GLY A 12 5.38 6.69 -22.90
CA GLY A 12 5.82 5.75 -21.88
C GLY A 12 5.17 6.13 -20.54
N GLN A 13 3.84 6.04 -20.47
CA GLN A 13 3.17 5.84 -19.20
C GLN A 13 3.20 4.32 -19.01
N LEU A 14 4.23 3.82 -18.34
CA LEU A 14 4.02 2.66 -17.48
C LEU A 14 2.80 3.03 -16.64
N SER A 15 1.66 2.40 -16.94
CA SER A 15 0.41 2.72 -16.28
C SER A 15 0.66 2.62 -14.78
N ILE A 16 0.37 3.70 -14.05
CA ILE A 16 0.51 3.81 -12.60
C ILE A 16 -0.19 2.62 -11.90
N SER A 17 -1.19 2.01 -12.55
CA SER A 17 -1.84 0.77 -12.14
C SER A 17 -0.92 -0.48 -12.09
N VAL A 18 0.18 -0.53 -12.85
CA VAL A 18 1.08 -1.69 -12.94
C VAL A 18 2.14 -1.69 -11.83
N MET A 19 2.65 -0.53 -11.40
CA MET A 19 3.65 -0.45 -10.31
C MET A 19 3.03 -0.70 -8.92
N MET A 20 1.83 -0.19 -8.65
CA MET A 20 1.18 -0.35 -7.33
C MET A 20 0.37 -1.64 -7.20
N GLY A 21 -0.08 -2.21 -8.32
CA GLY A 21 -0.59 -3.58 -8.35
C GLY A 21 0.44 -4.57 -7.80
N VAL A 22 1.74 -4.29 -7.92
CA VAL A 22 2.82 -5.11 -7.37
C VAL A 22 2.96 -4.95 -5.86
N ILE A 23 2.76 -3.77 -5.27
CA ILE A 23 2.82 -3.61 -3.79
C ILE A 23 1.70 -4.39 -3.10
N VAL A 24 0.51 -4.45 -3.72
CA VAL A 24 -0.63 -5.24 -3.20
C VAL A 24 -0.51 -6.74 -3.55
N LEU A 25 -0.02 -7.09 -4.76
CA LEU A 25 0.06 -8.49 -5.23
C LEU A 25 1.28 -9.26 -4.70
N SER A 26 2.39 -8.59 -4.36
CA SER A 26 3.59 -9.25 -3.80
C SER A 26 3.44 -9.69 -2.34
N LEU A 27 2.30 -9.38 -1.69
CA LEU A 27 1.95 -9.87 -0.36
C LEU A 27 1.24 -11.24 -0.37
N VAL A 28 1.01 -11.85 -1.54
CA VAL A 28 0.45 -13.21 -1.65
C VAL A 28 1.56 -14.25 -1.47
N PHE A 29 1.78 -14.64 -0.21
CA PHE A 29 2.51 -15.82 0.28
C PHE A 29 3.92 -16.07 -0.29
N THR A 30 4.94 -15.48 0.34
CA THR A 30 6.27 -16.14 0.38
C THR A 30 6.49 -16.76 1.75
N SER A 31 6.23 -18.07 1.80
CA SER A 31 6.61 -18.95 2.90
C SER A 31 8.11 -18.87 3.17
N CYS A 32 8.46 -18.86 4.46
CA CYS A 32 9.78 -18.64 5.06
C CYS A 32 11.00 -19.21 4.30
N LYS A 33 12.04 -18.36 4.18
CA LYS A 33 13.44 -18.78 4.40
C LYS A 33 14.13 -17.80 5.35
N LYS A 34 14.57 -18.32 6.50
CA LYS A 34 15.34 -17.62 7.54
C LYS A 34 16.63 -17.03 6.96
N GLY A 35 16.74 -15.70 7.02
CA GLY A 35 17.98 -14.94 6.88
C GLY A 35 18.32 -14.26 8.20
N THR A 36 19.60 -14.30 8.55
CA THR A 36 20.22 -13.99 9.85
C THR A 36 20.24 -12.50 10.21
N GLY A 37 19.65 -12.20 11.39
CA GLY A 37 20.03 -11.23 12.43
C GLY A 37 20.56 -9.83 12.10
N SER A 38 19.81 -8.81 12.53
CA SER A 38 20.38 -7.54 13.01
C SER A 38 19.72 -7.14 14.33
N SER A 39 20.54 -6.69 15.28
CA SER A 39 20.22 -6.45 16.67
C SER A 39 19.47 -5.12 16.86
N GLY A 40 18.14 -5.19 16.94
CA GLY A 40 17.30 -4.07 17.37
C GLY A 40 17.03 -4.11 18.88
N ASN A 41 16.86 -2.94 19.50
CA ASN A 41 16.37 -2.81 20.88
C ASN A 41 14.89 -3.19 20.93
N TYR A 42 14.61 -4.49 21.01
CA TYR A 42 13.26 -4.98 21.24
C TYR A 42 12.84 -4.74 22.70
N SER A 43 11.59 -4.31 22.89
CA SER A 43 10.92 -4.43 24.19
C SER A 43 10.85 -5.91 24.62
N SER A 44 10.56 -6.19 25.89
CA SER A 44 10.47 -7.57 26.43
C SER A 44 9.55 -8.51 25.65
N ASP A 45 8.67 -7.93 24.82
CA ASP A 45 7.60 -8.62 24.11
C ASP A 45 7.89 -8.76 22.60
N GLY A 46 9.08 -8.36 22.13
CA GLY A 46 9.48 -8.48 20.72
C GLY A 46 8.84 -7.45 19.78
N ILE A 47 8.15 -6.44 20.34
CA ILE A 47 7.50 -5.36 19.59
C ILE A 47 8.46 -4.17 19.51
N ASP A 48 8.61 -3.61 18.31
CA ASP A 48 9.31 -2.33 18.12
C ASP A 48 8.33 -1.15 18.28
N PRO A 49 8.44 -0.33 19.35
CA PRO A 49 7.51 0.76 19.60
C PRO A 49 7.63 1.92 18.60
N ASN A 50 8.75 2.05 17.89
CA ASN A 50 8.94 3.12 16.92
C ASN A 50 8.23 2.83 15.59
N ILE A 51 7.93 1.56 15.32
CA ILE A 51 7.16 1.17 14.14
C ILE A 51 5.68 1.21 14.51
N SER A 52 5.11 2.40 14.51
CA SER A 52 3.76 2.71 14.97
C SER A 52 2.99 3.55 13.94
N VAL A 53 1.66 3.59 14.05
CA VAL A 53 0.80 4.47 13.24
C VAL A 53 1.17 5.93 13.45
N GLU A 54 1.49 6.33 14.68
CA GLU A 54 1.90 7.70 14.99
C GLU A 54 3.15 8.10 14.21
N ASN A 55 4.19 7.26 14.22
CA ASN A 55 5.42 7.55 13.49
C ASN A 55 5.25 7.40 11.98
N PHE A 56 4.42 6.46 11.52
CA PHE A 56 4.03 6.36 10.11
C PHE A 56 3.38 7.66 9.60
N ASN A 57 2.49 8.26 10.40
CA ASN A 57 1.82 9.52 10.05
C ASN A 57 2.77 10.74 10.03
N LYS A 58 3.92 10.66 10.71
CA LYS A 58 4.96 11.70 10.64
C LYS A 58 5.76 11.64 9.34
N LEU A 59 5.81 10.49 8.66
CA LEU A 59 6.51 10.36 7.38
C LEU A 59 5.78 11.16 6.31
N GLN A 60 6.53 11.85 5.45
CA GLN A 60 5.97 12.63 4.34
C GLN A 60 6.70 12.29 3.05
N VAL A 61 5.95 12.20 1.95
CA VAL A 61 6.52 12.12 0.60
C VAL A 61 7.52 13.27 0.42
N GLY A 62 8.68 12.96 -0.16
CA GLY A 62 9.80 13.86 -0.35
C GLY A 62 10.88 13.79 0.75
N MET A 63 10.60 13.20 1.91
CA MET A 63 11.62 12.98 2.95
C MET A 63 12.77 12.08 2.46
N SER A 64 13.96 12.34 2.95
CA SER A 64 15.13 11.49 2.71
C SER A 64 15.09 10.18 3.47
N TYR A 65 15.88 9.19 3.05
CA TYR A 65 16.00 7.93 3.79
C TYR A 65 16.48 8.14 5.22
N GLU A 66 17.39 9.09 5.44
CA GLU A 66 17.91 9.43 6.76
C GLU A 66 16.82 10.03 7.66
N GLU A 67 16.05 11.00 7.17
CA GLU A 67 14.91 11.57 7.90
C GLU A 67 13.86 10.49 8.27
N VAL A 68 13.61 9.54 7.38
CA VAL A 68 12.71 8.41 7.68
C VAL A 68 13.31 7.51 8.76
N CYS A 69 14.61 7.21 8.72
CA CYS A 69 15.28 6.40 9.74
C CYS A 69 15.29 7.09 11.10
N ASP A 70 15.44 8.41 11.14
CA ASP A 70 15.39 9.20 12.38
C ASP A 70 14.00 9.12 13.03
N ILE A 71 12.93 9.19 12.23
CA ILE A 71 11.55 9.06 12.71
C ILE A 71 11.27 7.62 13.19
N LEU A 72 11.73 6.62 12.46
CA LEU A 72 11.49 5.20 12.76
C LEU A 72 12.51 4.60 13.75
N GLY A 73 13.51 5.38 14.15
CA GLY A 73 14.51 5.05 15.15
C GLY A 73 15.52 3.96 14.75
N LYS A 74 15.52 3.52 13.48
CA LYS A 74 16.44 2.50 12.95
C LYS A 74 16.48 2.50 11.43
N GLU A 75 17.54 1.92 10.88
CA GLU A 75 17.63 1.60 9.46
C GLU A 75 16.58 0.56 9.03
N GLY A 76 16.07 0.72 7.81
CA GLY A 76 15.13 -0.21 7.20
C GLY A 76 15.82 -1.44 6.61
N ILE A 77 15.05 -2.51 6.43
CA ILE A 77 15.52 -3.71 5.73
C ILE A 77 15.26 -3.49 4.23
N LYS A 78 16.32 -3.45 3.41
CA LYS A 78 16.21 -3.37 1.95
C LYS A 78 15.56 -4.65 1.41
N SER A 79 14.39 -4.54 0.78
CA SER A 79 13.67 -5.65 0.16
C SER A 79 14.15 -5.93 -1.25
N SER A 80 14.24 -4.87 -2.06
CA SER A 80 14.55 -4.92 -3.48
C SER A 80 15.01 -3.55 -3.96
N SER A 81 15.65 -3.53 -5.13
CA SER A 81 15.92 -2.30 -5.87
C SER A 81 15.78 -2.55 -7.36
N GLU A 82 15.26 -1.55 -8.05
CA GLU A 82 15.02 -1.57 -9.48
C GLU A 82 15.56 -0.27 -10.09
N THR A 83 16.05 -0.33 -11.32
CA THR A 83 16.50 0.86 -12.05
C THR A 83 15.61 1.08 -13.24
N ALA A 84 15.15 2.31 -13.43
CA ALA A 84 14.37 2.72 -14.58
C ALA A 84 15.12 3.79 -15.38
N GLU A 85 15.21 3.63 -16.70
CA GLU A 85 15.70 4.69 -17.58
C GLU A 85 14.55 5.61 -17.98
N MET A 86 14.62 6.88 -17.56
CA MET A 86 13.65 7.91 -17.88
C MET A 86 14.35 9.10 -18.51
N MET A 87 13.98 9.44 -19.75
CA MET A 87 14.57 10.56 -20.50
C MET A 87 16.12 10.54 -20.60
N GLY A 88 16.72 9.34 -20.56
CA GLY A 88 18.18 9.16 -20.62
C GLY A 88 18.90 9.23 -19.28
N GLU A 89 18.17 9.40 -18.17
CA GLU A 89 18.68 9.30 -16.81
C GLU A 89 18.28 7.95 -16.21
N VAL A 90 19.21 7.32 -15.49
CA VAL A 90 18.94 6.10 -14.73
C VAL A 90 18.50 6.51 -13.34
N VAL A 91 17.26 6.19 -12.99
CA VAL A 91 16.68 6.42 -11.68
C VAL A 91 16.65 5.09 -10.93
N GLU A 92 17.22 5.07 -9.72
CA GLU A 92 17.12 3.91 -8.82
C GLU A 92 15.91 4.06 -7.90
N HIS A 93 15.10 3.00 -7.87
CA HIS A 93 14.01 2.80 -6.94
C HIS A 93 14.42 1.75 -5.91
N THR A 94 14.39 2.08 -4.62
CA THR A 94 14.72 1.13 -3.55
C THR A 94 13.57 0.98 -2.57
N TYR A 95 13.21 -0.27 -2.30
CA TYR A 95 12.19 -0.64 -1.33
C TYR A 95 12.83 -0.98 0.01
N TYR A 96 12.34 -0.33 1.06
CA TYR A 96 12.68 -0.63 2.44
C TYR A 96 11.44 -0.97 3.23
N HIS A 97 11.61 -1.83 4.24
CA HIS A 97 10.56 -2.11 5.20
C HIS A 97 11.07 -2.11 6.64
N TRP A 98 10.19 -1.74 7.55
CA TRP A 98 10.39 -1.79 8.99
C TRP A 98 9.30 -2.65 9.60
N LYS A 99 9.70 -3.71 10.31
CA LYS A 99 8.76 -4.59 11.01
C LYS A 99 8.54 -4.14 12.44
N ARG A 100 7.28 -4.09 12.84
CA ARG A 100 6.81 -4.02 14.24
C ARG A 100 6.65 -5.42 14.81
N THR A 101 5.97 -6.29 14.07
CA THR A 101 5.69 -7.70 14.39
C THR A 101 5.86 -8.55 13.11
N GLU A 102 5.49 -9.84 13.15
CA GLU A 102 5.46 -10.69 11.94
C GLU A 102 4.45 -10.19 10.89
N THR A 103 3.38 -9.53 11.33
CA THR A 103 2.30 -9.04 10.44
C THR A 103 2.24 -7.53 10.35
N GLY A 104 2.78 -6.78 11.32
CA GLY A 104 2.76 -5.32 11.34
C GLY A 104 4.04 -4.73 10.76
N LEU A 105 3.93 -3.89 9.72
CA LEU A 105 5.08 -3.27 9.06
C LEU A 105 4.77 -1.94 8.37
N ILE A 106 5.82 -1.13 8.17
CA ILE A 106 5.86 0.03 7.27
C ILE A 106 6.70 -0.33 6.05
N ASN A 107 6.21 -0.05 4.85
CA ASN A 107 6.96 -0.10 3.61
C ASN A 107 7.19 1.31 3.08
N CYS A 108 8.38 1.56 2.56
CA CYS A 108 8.72 2.79 1.87
C CYS A 108 9.43 2.50 0.55
N LEU A 109 9.09 3.28 -0.47
CA LEU A 109 9.77 3.32 -1.75
C LEU A 109 10.52 4.65 -1.86
N PHE A 110 11.81 4.57 -2.13
CA PHE A 110 12.65 5.73 -2.35
C PHE A 110 13.09 5.81 -3.81
N SER A 111 13.15 7.03 -4.33
CA SER A 111 13.69 7.36 -5.64
C SER A 111 14.61 8.57 -5.49
N ASP A 112 15.85 8.49 -5.95
CA ASP A 112 16.84 9.58 -5.80
C ASP A 112 16.93 10.11 -4.34
N ASN A 113 17.00 9.18 -3.39
CA ASN A 113 16.99 9.45 -1.94
C ASN A 113 15.77 10.25 -1.45
N LYS A 114 14.63 10.22 -2.15
CA LYS A 114 13.37 10.80 -1.69
C LYS A 114 12.30 9.74 -1.55
N LEU A 115 11.54 9.80 -0.46
CA LEU A 115 10.39 8.97 -0.22
C LEU A 115 9.31 9.30 -1.26
N VAL A 116 9.05 8.39 -2.19
CA VAL A 116 8.03 8.57 -3.23
C VAL A 116 6.77 7.76 -2.95
N ALA A 117 6.85 6.73 -2.12
CA ALA A 117 5.68 6.02 -1.63
C ALA A 117 5.88 5.48 -0.22
N LYS A 118 4.82 5.45 0.57
CA LYS A 118 4.78 4.83 1.90
C LYS A 118 3.50 4.04 2.05
N SER A 119 3.56 2.92 2.76
CA SER A 119 2.35 2.19 3.18
C SER A 119 2.58 1.52 4.53
N GLN A 120 1.49 1.27 5.24
CA GLN A 120 1.49 0.48 6.45
C GLN A 120 0.47 -0.67 6.32
N PHE A 121 0.81 -1.79 6.95
CA PHE A 121 -0.03 -2.96 7.04
C PHE A 121 0.05 -3.48 8.47
N GLY A 122 -1.10 -3.74 9.09
CA GLY A 122 -1.17 -4.34 10.42
C GLY A 122 -0.52 -3.52 11.55
N LEU A 123 -0.40 -2.20 11.43
CA LEU A 123 0.04 -1.33 12.54
C LEU A 123 -1.12 -0.69 13.30
N ASP A 124 -2.28 -0.60 12.66
CA ASP A 124 -3.54 -0.21 13.27
C ASP A 124 -3.97 -1.31 14.27
N ASP A 125 -3.26 -1.42 15.41
CA ASP A 125 -3.62 -2.23 16.58
C ASP A 125 -4.68 -1.53 17.45
N GLU A 126 -5.39 -0.56 16.89
CA GLU A 126 -6.61 -0.11 17.53
C GLU A 126 -7.57 -1.30 17.48
N GLU A 127 -8.06 -1.70 18.66
CA GLU A 127 -9.17 -2.59 18.94
C GLU A 127 -10.51 -2.10 18.31
N VAL A 128 -10.42 -1.41 17.17
CA VAL A 128 -11.42 -0.54 16.55
C VAL A 128 -11.58 -0.98 15.09
N ASN A 129 -12.68 -1.71 14.86
CA ASN A 129 -13.26 -2.04 13.56
C ASN A 129 -12.64 -3.19 12.75
N THR A 130 -12.08 -4.22 13.38
CA THR A 130 -12.31 -5.58 12.83
C THR A 130 -13.76 -5.95 13.06
N SER A 131 -14.64 -5.50 12.16
CA SER A 131 -15.99 -6.00 12.11
C SER A 131 -15.93 -7.51 11.88
N GLU A 132 -16.32 -8.28 12.91
CA GLU A 132 -16.57 -9.70 12.74
C GLU A 132 -17.90 -9.95 12.01
N GLU A 133 -18.66 -8.90 11.73
CA GLU A 133 -19.92 -9.03 11.02
C GLU A 133 -19.68 -9.47 9.58
N LYS A 134 -20.34 -10.57 9.23
CA LYS A 134 -20.25 -11.18 7.91
C LYS A 134 -21.23 -10.50 6.97
N VAL A 135 -20.98 -9.23 6.68
CA VAL A 135 -21.89 -8.39 5.90
C VAL A 135 -21.72 -8.55 4.39
N ALA A 136 -20.62 -9.13 3.91
CA ALA A 136 -20.33 -9.23 2.49
C ALA A 136 -21.25 -10.25 1.79
N THR A 137 -21.94 -9.78 0.74
CA THR A 137 -22.83 -10.57 -0.11
C THR A 137 -22.62 -10.21 -1.58
N LEU A 138 -23.03 -11.09 -2.51
CA LEU A 138 -22.91 -10.81 -3.94
C LEU A 138 -23.71 -9.56 -4.34
N ASP A 139 -24.94 -9.39 -3.82
CA ASP A 139 -25.77 -8.21 -4.09
C ASP A 139 -25.09 -6.89 -3.68
N LYS A 140 -24.46 -6.88 -2.49
CA LYS A 140 -23.70 -5.72 -2.02
C LYS A 140 -22.49 -5.46 -2.89
N TYR A 141 -21.75 -6.52 -3.26
CA TYR A 141 -20.64 -6.40 -4.19
C TYR A 141 -21.11 -5.76 -5.50
N GLU A 142 -22.17 -6.27 -6.14
CA GLU A 142 -22.68 -5.76 -7.41
C GLU A 142 -23.18 -4.31 -7.33
N SER A 143 -23.67 -3.90 -6.17
CA SER A 143 -24.13 -2.52 -5.92
C SER A 143 -23.00 -1.49 -5.87
N LEU A 144 -21.75 -1.91 -5.62
CA LEU A 144 -20.60 -1.00 -5.59
C LEU A 144 -20.18 -0.59 -7.00
N SER A 145 -19.84 0.67 -7.21
CA SER A 145 -19.35 1.20 -8.49
C SER A 145 -18.09 2.05 -8.31
N GLU A 146 -17.25 2.08 -9.33
CA GLU A 146 -16.08 2.98 -9.38
C GLU A 146 -16.51 4.45 -9.17
N GLY A 147 -15.66 5.21 -8.48
CA GLY A 147 -15.89 6.61 -8.15
C GLY A 147 -16.73 6.85 -6.88
N MET A 148 -17.35 5.82 -6.30
CA MET A 148 -18.02 5.94 -4.99
C MET A 148 -17.04 6.38 -3.91
N THR A 149 -17.50 7.21 -2.99
CA THR A 149 -16.76 7.57 -1.78
C THR A 149 -16.75 6.42 -0.78
N TYR A 150 -15.80 6.45 0.16
CA TYR A 150 -15.74 5.46 1.23
C TYR A 150 -17.06 5.40 2.01
N GLU A 151 -17.66 6.53 2.37
CA GLU A 151 -18.91 6.56 3.12
C GLU A 151 -20.11 6.04 2.30
N GLU A 152 -20.16 6.25 0.98
CA GLU A 152 -21.17 5.62 0.12
C GLU A 152 -21.04 4.08 0.12
N VAL A 153 -19.81 3.57 0.06
CA VAL A 153 -19.53 2.14 0.16
C VAL A 153 -19.94 1.61 1.53
N VAL A 154 -19.57 2.28 2.62
CA VAL A 154 -19.99 1.91 3.99
C VAL A 154 -21.50 1.83 4.12
N ASN A 155 -22.24 2.78 3.55
CA ASN A 155 -23.70 2.77 3.58
C ASN A 155 -24.31 1.56 2.84
N ILE A 156 -23.71 1.12 1.73
CA ILE A 156 -24.13 -0.09 1.00
C ILE A 156 -23.75 -1.35 1.79
N MET A 157 -22.53 -1.36 2.33
CA MET A 157 -22.00 -2.50 3.08
C MET A 157 -22.69 -2.70 4.43
N GLY A 158 -23.19 -1.61 5.03
CA GLY A 158 -23.78 -1.60 6.37
C GLY A 158 -22.75 -1.70 7.48
N ASP A 159 -21.45 -1.58 7.16
CA ASP A 159 -20.33 -1.74 8.07
C ASP A 159 -19.10 -1.00 7.52
N ARG A 160 -18.18 -0.58 8.40
CA ARG A 160 -16.98 0.21 8.02
C ARG A 160 -15.90 -0.63 7.32
N GLY A 161 -15.93 -1.94 7.49
CA GLY A 161 -14.91 -2.86 7.01
C GLY A 161 -13.60 -2.71 7.79
N SER A 162 -12.71 -3.67 7.58
CA SER A 162 -11.37 -3.63 8.15
C SER A 162 -10.41 -2.97 7.17
N ARG A 163 -9.81 -1.84 7.57
CA ARG A 163 -8.69 -1.26 6.84
C ARG A 163 -7.48 -2.16 7.03
N VAL A 164 -6.93 -2.67 5.93
CA VAL A 164 -5.76 -3.56 5.99
C VAL A 164 -4.51 -2.89 5.45
N VAL A 165 -4.65 -1.93 4.52
CA VAL A 165 -3.53 -1.15 3.99
C VAL A 165 -3.94 0.32 3.94
N SER A 166 -3.01 1.21 4.29
CA SER A 166 -3.07 2.63 3.94
C SER A 166 -1.72 3.11 3.48
N GLY A 167 -1.69 4.07 2.55
CA GLY A 167 -0.45 4.61 2.00
C GLY A 167 -0.63 5.89 1.21
N GLU A 168 0.51 6.45 0.81
CA GLU A 168 0.61 7.65 -0.01
C GLU A 168 1.61 7.37 -1.14
N LEU A 169 1.36 7.94 -2.31
CA LEU A 169 2.20 7.82 -3.50
C LEU A 169 2.34 9.18 -4.20
N GLU A 170 3.56 9.53 -4.58
CA GLU A 170 3.83 10.65 -5.48
C GLU A 170 3.45 10.30 -6.93
N VAL A 171 2.57 11.10 -7.52
CA VAL A 171 2.17 11.02 -8.93
C VAL A 171 2.33 12.39 -9.58
N GLY A 172 3.47 12.58 -10.25
CA GLY A 172 3.83 13.89 -10.82
C GLY A 172 4.08 14.90 -9.71
N SER A 173 3.30 15.98 -9.67
CA SER A 173 3.38 17.01 -8.61
C SER A 173 2.37 16.81 -7.47
N ASN A 174 1.60 15.72 -7.50
CA ASN A 174 0.54 15.46 -6.54
C ASN A 174 0.88 14.23 -5.70
N THR A 175 0.32 14.17 -4.50
CA THR A 175 0.32 12.98 -3.66
C THR A 175 -1.07 12.37 -3.71
N VAL A 176 -1.14 11.07 -3.98
CA VAL A 176 -2.38 10.29 -3.99
C VAL A 176 -2.40 9.44 -2.73
N GLU A 177 -3.47 9.55 -1.96
CA GLU A 177 -3.73 8.68 -0.82
C GLU A 177 -4.40 7.40 -1.29
N GLN A 178 -3.95 6.24 -0.80
CA GLN A 178 -4.55 4.95 -1.11
C GLN A 178 -4.91 4.20 0.17
N ALA A 179 -6.07 3.54 0.16
CA ALA A 179 -6.48 2.65 1.25
C ALA A 179 -7.19 1.41 0.71
N LEU A 180 -6.95 0.26 1.35
CA LEU A 180 -7.58 -1.01 1.02
C LEU A 180 -8.37 -1.51 2.22
N TYR A 181 -9.64 -1.81 1.98
CA TYR A 181 -10.58 -2.29 2.98
C TYR A 181 -11.11 -3.67 2.61
N VAL A 182 -11.36 -4.49 3.63
CA VAL A 182 -11.92 -5.83 3.49
C VAL A 182 -13.18 -5.94 4.34
N TRP A 183 -14.25 -6.45 3.74
CA TRP A 183 -15.45 -6.91 4.45
C TRP A 183 -15.53 -8.42 4.36
N LYS A 184 -15.77 -9.06 5.50
CA LYS A 184 -15.94 -10.52 5.58
C LYS A 184 -17.37 -10.91 5.24
N GLY A 185 -17.54 -12.08 4.65
CA GLY A 185 -18.82 -12.73 4.41
C GLY A 185 -18.84 -14.13 5.01
N GLU A 186 -19.89 -14.88 4.71
CA GLU A 186 -20.01 -16.26 5.16
C GLU A 186 -18.99 -17.18 4.49
N ASN A 187 -18.63 -18.28 5.15
CA ASN A 187 -17.75 -19.33 4.59
C ASN A 187 -16.42 -18.83 4.01
N PHE A 188 -15.75 -17.91 4.71
CA PHE A 188 -14.49 -17.28 4.28
C PHE A 188 -14.59 -16.44 2.99
N SER A 189 -15.82 -16.09 2.58
CA SER A 189 -15.99 -15.12 1.51
C SER A 189 -15.60 -13.71 1.97
N SER A 190 -15.26 -12.85 1.01
CA SER A 190 -14.92 -11.46 1.29
C SER A 190 -15.13 -10.56 0.09
N ILE A 191 -15.24 -9.26 0.36
CA ILE A 191 -15.13 -8.18 -0.62
C ILE A 191 -13.92 -7.34 -0.23
N THR A 192 -13.08 -7.07 -1.20
CA THR A 192 -11.93 -6.17 -1.05
C THR A 192 -12.14 -4.96 -1.94
N VAL A 193 -11.98 -3.76 -1.37
CA VAL A 193 -12.16 -2.49 -2.08
C VAL A 193 -10.93 -1.62 -1.90
N THR A 194 -10.44 -1.07 -3.01
CA THR A 194 -9.33 -0.10 -3.04
C THR A 194 -9.90 1.30 -3.31
N PHE A 195 -9.44 2.26 -2.53
CA PHE A 195 -9.74 3.67 -2.68
C PHE A 195 -8.47 4.45 -3.01
N GLU A 196 -8.59 5.42 -3.90
CA GLU A 196 -7.58 6.47 -4.14
C GLU A 196 -8.25 7.83 -3.96
N ASP A 197 -7.67 8.71 -3.14
CA ASP A 197 -8.23 10.03 -2.79
C ASP A 197 -9.73 9.98 -2.44
N ASN A 198 -10.10 9.00 -1.61
CA ASN A 198 -11.49 8.71 -1.19
C ASN A 198 -12.44 8.37 -2.36
N ARG A 199 -11.93 7.77 -3.43
CA ARG A 199 -12.72 7.26 -4.56
C ARG A 199 -12.44 5.78 -4.78
N LEU A 200 -13.48 4.96 -4.86
CA LEU A 200 -13.37 3.55 -5.21
C LEU A 200 -12.74 3.45 -6.60
N THR A 201 -11.56 2.83 -6.68
CA THR A 201 -10.86 2.59 -7.95
C THR A 201 -10.84 1.11 -8.33
N SER A 202 -11.01 0.21 -7.35
CA SER A 202 -11.08 -1.22 -7.60
C SER A 202 -11.91 -1.95 -6.56
N LYS A 203 -12.54 -3.04 -6.98
CA LYS A 203 -13.27 -3.99 -6.12
C LYS A 203 -13.00 -5.40 -6.60
N THR A 204 -12.82 -6.32 -5.66
CA THR A 204 -12.73 -7.76 -5.93
C THR A 204 -13.57 -8.51 -4.90
N GLN A 205 -13.99 -9.73 -5.26
CA GLN A 205 -14.67 -10.62 -4.34
C GLN A 205 -14.02 -12.00 -4.36
N GLN A 206 -14.11 -12.68 -3.22
CA GLN A 206 -13.71 -14.07 -3.09
C GLN A 206 -14.85 -14.87 -2.48
N GLY A 207 -15.20 -16.00 -3.09
CA GLY A 207 -16.09 -16.99 -2.49
C GLY A 207 -17.56 -16.59 -2.35
N LEU A 208 -17.97 -15.41 -2.84
CA LEU A 208 -19.39 -15.03 -2.89
C LEU A 208 -20.11 -15.86 -3.96
N ARG A 209 -21.38 -16.18 -3.70
CA ARG A 209 -22.25 -16.97 -4.56
C ARG A 209 -23.59 -16.30 -4.73
#